data_AF-A0A838EC62-F1
#
_entry.id   AF-A0A838EC62-F1
#
_cell.length_a   1.000
_cell.length_b   1.000
_cell.length_c   1.000
_cell.angle_alpha   90.00
_cell.angle_beta   90.00
_cell.angle_gamma   90.00
#
_symmetry.space_group_name_H-M   'P 1'
#
loop_
_entity.id
_entity.type
_entity.pdbx_description
1 polymer ?
#
loop_
_entity_poly.entity_id
_entity_poly.type
_entity_poly.pdbx_seq_one_letter_code
_entity_poly.pdbx_strand_id
1 'polypeptide(L)'
;MAIQKQLDMLKQGSKIWNTWRVQQPGVSIDLTGTNFSTSIIGFTTLGNVDLSTTKGLDKVEHRFPSTIGIDTIYQSHWKIPEVFLREAGVQESFIDVMKLINFQPLEYSTCFISYSNKDKEFAERLYADLKQKGVRCWFAPHSLKIGADFQTILKKRS
;
A
#
# COMPACT_ATOMS: atom_id res chain seq x y z
N MET A 1 -4.22 15.84 -3.02
CA MET A 1 -3.20 16.90 -2.92
C MET A 1 -2.09 16.25 -2.10
N ALA A 2 -1.03 15.80 -2.78
CA ALA A 2 0.08 15.14 -2.14
C ALA A 2 0.50 15.95 -0.91
N ILE A 3 0.50 15.32 0.26
CA ILE A 3 0.92 15.99 1.47
C ILE A 3 2.41 16.29 1.27
N GLN A 4 2.77 17.56 1.05
CA GLN A 4 4.15 18.01 0.77
C GLN A 4 5.17 17.37 1.73
N LYS A 5 4.77 17.18 2.99
CA LYS A 5 5.52 16.47 4.02
C LYS A 5 5.94 15.03 3.66
N GLN A 6 5.09 14.25 2.97
CA GLN A 6 5.41 12.88 2.54
C GLN A 6 6.49 12.89 1.45
N LEU A 7 6.37 13.81 0.50
CA LEU A 7 7.38 14.00 -0.55
C LEU A 7 8.71 14.49 0.04
N ASP A 8 8.68 15.45 0.95
CA ASP A 8 9.88 15.98 1.61
C ASP A 8 10.58 14.91 2.44
N MET A 9 9.83 13.99 3.03
CA MET A 9 10.39 12.86 3.78
C MET A 9 11.05 11.83 2.87
N LEU A 10 10.47 11.56 1.69
CA LEU A 10 11.11 10.71 0.69
C LEU A 10 12.42 11.33 0.19
N LYS A 11 12.43 12.65 -0.04
CA LYS A 11 13.63 13.42 -0.44
C LYS A 11 14.75 13.42 0.61
N GLN A 12 14.41 13.24 1.89
CA GLN A 12 15.40 13.09 2.97
C GLN A 12 16.12 11.73 2.95
N GLY A 13 15.72 10.81 2.08
CA GLY A 13 16.40 9.55 1.83
C GLY A 13 15.69 8.33 2.40
N SER A 14 16.05 7.16 1.87
CA SER A 14 15.37 5.88 2.12
C SER A 14 15.36 5.47 3.60
N LYS A 15 16.42 5.79 4.36
CA LYS A 15 16.47 5.48 5.81
C LYS A 15 15.36 6.20 6.58
N ILE A 16 15.17 7.49 6.33
CA ILE A 16 14.16 8.31 7.01
C ILE A 16 12.77 7.87 6.57
N TRP A 17 12.57 7.73 5.25
CA TRP A 17 11.33 7.23 4.68
C TRP A 17 10.92 5.86 5.25
N ASN A 18 11.83 4.88 5.22
CA ASN A 18 11.56 3.52 5.69
C ASN A 18 11.29 3.49 7.20
N THR A 19 12.04 4.27 7.99
CA THR A 19 11.80 4.40 9.43
C THR A 19 10.38 4.90 9.71
N TRP A 20 9.95 5.91 8.96
CA TRP A 20 8.58 6.41 9.08
C TRP A 20 7.54 5.39 8.60
N ARG A 21 7.79 4.67 7.50
CA ARG A 21 6.90 3.62 7.00
C ARG A 21 6.70 2.48 8.01
N VAL A 22 7.75 2.11 8.73
CA VAL A 22 7.65 1.13 9.84
C VAL A 22 6.76 1.66 10.96
N GLN A 23 6.83 2.95 11.29
CA GLN A 23 6.00 3.56 12.32
C GLN A 23 4.55 3.78 11.88
N GLN A 24 4.30 3.93 10.57
CA GLN A 24 3.00 4.29 9.99
C GLN A 24 2.63 3.39 8.79
N PRO A 25 2.53 2.06 8.96
CA PRO A 25 2.36 1.13 7.84
C PRO A 25 1.02 1.30 7.11
N GLY A 26 -0.04 1.64 7.86
CA GLY A 26 -1.40 1.79 7.33
C GLY A 26 -1.72 3.15 6.70
N VAL A 27 -0.81 4.11 6.74
CA VAL A 27 -1.03 5.42 6.11
C VAL A 27 -0.94 5.23 4.59
N SER A 28 -1.99 5.65 3.88
CA SER A 28 -1.97 5.77 2.41
C SER A 28 -1.11 6.97 2.02
N ILE A 29 -0.27 6.76 1.02
CA ILE A 29 0.62 7.80 0.51
C ILE A 29 -0.03 8.43 -0.72
N ASP A 30 -0.21 9.75 -0.68
CA ASP A 30 -0.65 10.52 -1.84
C ASP A 30 0.59 11.14 -2.51
N LEU A 31 0.99 10.58 -3.65
CA LEU A 31 2.02 11.13 -4.54
C LEU A 31 1.44 11.75 -5.82
N THR A 32 0.13 12.03 -5.85
CA THR A 32 -0.57 12.48 -7.06
C THR A 32 0.09 13.70 -7.69
N GLY A 33 0.39 13.59 -8.99
CA GLY A 33 1.01 14.67 -9.77
C GLY A 33 2.49 14.95 -9.45
N THR A 34 3.12 14.19 -8.56
CA THR A 34 4.55 14.34 -8.27
C THR A 34 5.39 13.93 -9.48
N ASN A 35 6.44 14.70 -9.77
CA ASN A 35 7.40 14.37 -10.82
C ASN A 35 8.68 13.78 -10.21
N PHE A 36 8.97 12.53 -10.54
CA PHE A 36 10.14 11.77 -10.11
C PHE A 36 11.28 11.78 -11.14
N SER A 37 11.15 12.51 -12.25
CA SER A 37 12.22 12.61 -13.25
C SER A 37 13.56 12.96 -12.56
N THR A 38 14.64 12.25 -12.90
CA THR A 38 15.99 12.44 -12.35
C THR A 38 16.14 12.17 -10.86
N SER A 39 15.12 11.61 -10.21
CA SER A 39 15.26 11.16 -8.82
C SER A 39 16.15 9.94 -8.75
N ILE A 40 16.94 9.85 -7.68
CA ILE A 40 17.76 8.68 -7.38
C ILE A 40 17.07 7.91 -6.26
N ILE A 41 16.78 6.63 -6.46
CA ILE A 41 16.19 5.76 -5.43
C ILE A 41 17.02 4.50 -5.19
N GLY A 42 16.82 3.90 -4.02
CA GLY A 42 17.44 2.65 -3.63
C GLY A 42 17.11 2.28 -2.20
N PHE A 43 16.99 0.97 -1.91
CA PHE A 43 16.55 0.44 -0.62
C PHE A 43 15.27 1.13 -0.10
N THR A 44 14.34 1.48 -0.99
CA THR A 44 13.13 2.24 -0.64
C THR A 44 11.91 1.33 -0.63
N THR A 45 11.07 1.43 0.40
CA THR A 45 9.83 0.65 0.49
C THR A 45 8.63 1.47 0.00
N LEU A 46 8.09 1.12 -1.16
CA LEU A 46 6.89 1.71 -1.76
C LEU A 46 5.69 0.78 -1.57
N GLY A 47 5.12 0.82 -0.37
CA GLY A 47 3.88 0.13 -0.02
C GLY A 47 2.76 1.12 0.29
N ASN A 48 1.53 0.76 -0.05
CA ASN A 48 0.28 1.50 0.15
C ASN A 48 0.30 2.88 -0.51
N VAL A 49 0.76 2.92 -1.76
CA VAL A 49 0.87 4.12 -2.58
C VAL A 49 0.24 3.90 -3.96
N ASP A 50 -0.47 4.90 -4.47
CA ASP A 50 -0.89 4.95 -5.87
C ASP A 50 0.16 5.73 -6.68
N LEU A 51 0.78 5.04 -7.64
CA LEU A 51 1.78 5.57 -8.56
C LEU A 51 1.21 5.90 -9.95
N SER A 52 -0.08 5.66 -10.20
CA SER A 52 -0.70 5.79 -11.53
C SER A 52 -0.70 7.20 -12.11
N THR A 53 -0.62 8.22 -11.25
CA THR A 53 -0.59 9.64 -11.63
C THR A 53 0.77 10.29 -11.43
N THR A 54 1.77 9.52 -10.99
CA THR A 54 3.13 9.96 -10.77
C THR A 54 3.86 10.09 -12.11
N LYS A 55 4.55 11.21 -12.32
CA LYS A 55 5.25 11.51 -13.58
C LYS A 55 6.73 11.14 -13.47
N GLY A 56 7.33 10.70 -14.58
CA GLY A 56 8.78 10.53 -14.69
C GLY A 56 9.35 9.30 -13.98
N LEU A 57 8.52 8.31 -13.63
CA LEU A 57 8.97 7.04 -13.05
C LEU A 57 9.93 6.27 -13.98
N ASP A 58 9.75 6.43 -15.29
CA ASP A 58 10.62 5.89 -16.33
C ASP A 58 12.02 6.52 -16.37
N LYS A 59 12.21 7.64 -15.67
CA LYS A 59 13.45 8.43 -15.63
C LYS A 59 14.11 8.44 -14.25
N VAL A 60 13.67 7.54 -13.37
CA VAL A 60 14.26 7.36 -12.04
C VAL A 60 15.54 6.54 -12.17
N GLU A 61 16.61 6.98 -11.53
CA GLU A 61 17.86 6.23 -11.42
C GLU A 61 17.79 5.33 -10.18
N HIS A 62 17.84 4.01 -10.38
CA HIS A 62 17.90 3.05 -9.27
C HIS A 62 19.35 2.68 -9.00
N ARG A 63 19.88 3.09 -7.84
CA ARG A 63 21.25 2.69 -7.42
C ARG A 63 21.27 1.36 -6.69
N PHE A 64 20.14 0.96 -6.12
CA PHE A 64 19.95 -0.28 -5.40
C PHE A 64 18.50 -0.77 -5.56
N PRO A 65 18.23 -2.08 -5.38
CA PRO A 65 16.87 -2.62 -5.40
C PRO A 65 15.95 -1.93 -4.41
N SER A 66 14.65 -1.91 -4.70
CA SER A 66 13.61 -1.32 -3.87
C SER A 66 12.41 -2.26 -3.74
N THR A 67 11.68 -2.16 -2.62
CA THR A 67 10.52 -3.00 -2.37
C THR A 67 9.26 -2.34 -2.91
N ILE A 68 8.58 -2.97 -3.86
CA ILE A 68 7.27 -2.55 -4.36
C ILE A 68 6.20 -3.47 -3.78
N GLY A 69 5.23 -2.90 -3.07
CA GLY A 69 4.12 -3.67 -2.51
C GLY A 69 3.18 -4.18 -3.60
N ILE A 70 2.61 -5.38 -3.42
CA ILE A 70 1.54 -5.90 -4.30
C ILE A 70 0.33 -4.95 -4.25
N ASP A 71 0.01 -4.42 -3.07
CA ASP A 71 -1.03 -3.42 -2.88
C ASP A 71 -0.77 -2.12 -3.66
N THR A 72 0.49 -1.68 -3.78
CA THR A 72 0.90 -0.55 -4.63
C THR A 72 0.62 -0.84 -6.10
N ILE A 73 0.90 -2.06 -6.57
CA ILE A 73 0.63 -2.47 -7.96
C ILE A 73 -0.87 -2.40 -8.26
N TYR A 74 -1.71 -2.94 -7.38
CA TYR A 74 -3.16 -2.90 -7.53
C TYR A 74 -3.72 -1.47 -7.45
N GLN A 75 -3.29 -0.68 -6.47
CA GLN A 75 -3.71 0.73 -6.32
C GLN A 75 -3.31 1.57 -7.53
N SER A 76 -2.16 1.27 -8.14
CA SER A 76 -1.69 1.95 -9.35
C SER A 76 -2.38 1.44 -10.62
N HIS A 77 -3.38 0.56 -10.51
CA HIS A 77 -4.09 -0.04 -11.63
C HIS A 77 -3.15 -0.65 -12.69
N TRP A 78 -2.05 -1.28 -12.25
CA TRP A 78 -1.03 -1.83 -13.14
C TRP A 78 -0.32 -0.80 -14.04
N LYS A 79 -0.50 0.50 -13.80
CA LYS A 79 0.08 1.61 -14.59
C LYS A 79 1.48 2.03 -14.12
N ILE A 80 2.26 1.10 -13.58
CA ILE A 80 3.66 1.37 -13.18
C ILE A 80 4.56 1.03 -14.38
N PRO A 81 5.45 1.93 -14.83
CA PRO A 81 6.33 1.63 -15.97
C PRO A 81 7.19 0.39 -15.72
N GLU A 82 7.29 -0.47 -16.73
CA GLU A 82 8.05 -1.73 -16.65
C GLU A 82 9.52 -1.49 -16.30
N VAL A 83 10.12 -0.46 -16.88
CA VAL A 83 11.50 -0.07 -16.59
C VAL A 83 11.68 0.22 -15.10
N PHE A 84 10.73 0.92 -14.47
CA PHE A 84 10.80 1.21 -13.04
C PHE A 84 10.73 -0.07 -12.19
N LEU A 85 9.86 -1.02 -12.55
CA LEU A 85 9.75 -2.31 -11.86
C LEU A 85 11.03 -3.14 -12.02
N ARG A 86 11.57 -3.21 -13.24
CA ARG A 86 12.80 -3.94 -13.55
C ARG A 86 13.99 -3.38 -12.77
N GLU A 87 14.16 -2.05 -12.80
CA GLU A 87 15.23 -1.34 -12.09
C GLU A 87 15.04 -1.39 -10.56
N ALA A 88 13.81 -1.57 -10.06
CA ALA A 88 13.54 -1.86 -8.66
C ALA A 88 13.95 -3.29 -8.24
N GLY A 89 14.21 -4.19 -9.20
CA GLY A 89 14.58 -5.58 -8.96
C GLY A 89 13.42 -6.57 -9.05
N VAL A 90 12.29 -6.19 -9.65
CA VAL A 90 11.17 -7.11 -9.92
C VAL A 90 11.58 -8.06 -11.05
N GLN A 91 11.29 -9.36 -10.89
CA GLN A 91 11.66 -10.38 -11.87
C GLN A 91 10.87 -10.22 -13.18
N GLU A 92 11.54 -10.45 -14.33
CA GLU A 92 10.93 -10.26 -15.66
C GLU A 92 9.70 -11.16 -15.87
N SER A 93 9.71 -12.39 -15.34
CA SER A 93 8.56 -13.30 -15.41
C SER A 93 7.29 -12.72 -14.77
N PHE A 94 7.43 -11.94 -13.70
CA PHE A 94 6.31 -11.26 -13.07
C PHE A 94 5.86 -10.04 -13.90
N ILE A 95 6.80 -9.29 -14.47
CA ILE A 95 6.51 -8.16 -15.37
C ILE A 95 5.76 -8.66 -16.62
N ASP A 96 6.16 -9.80 -17.19
CA ASP A 96 5.50 -10.41 -18.34
C ASP A 96 4.07 -10.85 -18.01
N VAL A 97 3.85 -11.42 -16.82
CA VAL A 97 2.51 -11.71 -16.32
C VAL A 97 1.67 -10.43 -16.21
N MET A 98 2.22 -9.32 -15.72
CA MET A 98 1.50 -8.04 -15.65
C MET A 98 1.01 -7.55 -17.02
N LYS A 99 1.79 -7.76 -18.10
CA LYS A 99 1.39 -7.39 -19.47
C LYS A 99 0.19 -8.18 -19.97
N LEU A 100 0.08 -9.44 -19.57
CA LEU A 100 -0.96 -10.35 -20.05
C LEU A 100 -2.30 -10.13 -19.38
N ILE A 101 -2.31 -9.54 -18.19
CA ILE A 101 -3.54 -9.44 -17.42
C ILE A 101 -4.28 -8.15 -17.74
N ASN A 102 -5.40 -8.29 -18.46
CA ASN A 102 -6.40 -7.25 -18.65
C ASN A 102 -7.23 -7.10 -17.36
N PHE A 103 -6.59 -6.71 -16.26
CA PHE A 103 -7.26 -6.56 -14.98
C PHE A 103 -8.18 -5.35 -15.02
N GLN A 104 -9.48 -5.60 -14.93
CA GLN A 104 -10.43 -4.59 -14.47
C GLN A 104 -10.02 -4.18 -13.05
N PRO A 105 -10.03 -2.88 -12.72
CA PRO A 105 -9.86 -2.44 -11.34
C PRO A 105 -10.87 -3.15 -10.46
N LEU A 106 -10.39 -4.05 -9.59
CA LEU A 106 -11.21 -4.54 -8.50
C LEU A 106 -11.28 -3.39 -7.50
N GLU A 107 -12.48 -2.83 -7.31
CA GLU A 107 -12.75 -1.90 -6.22
C GLU A 107 -12.64 -2.66 -4.89
N TYR A 108 -11.40 -2.89 -4.45
CA TYR A 108 -11.14 -3.54 -3.18
C TYR A 108 -11.40 -2.54 -2.06
N SER A 109 -12.63 -2.54 -1.54
CA SER A 109 -12.90 -1.91 -0.25
C SER A 109 -12.26 -2.76 0.85
N THR A 110 -11.11 -2.37 1.36
CA THR A 110 -10.58 -2.95 2.60
C THR A 110 -11.46 -2.51 3.77
N CYS A 111 -11.94 -3.46 4.59
CA CYS A 111 -12.85 -3.14 5.68
C CYS A 111 -12.34 -3.64 7.04
N PHE A 112 -12.62 -2.88 8.09
CA PHE A 112 -12.40 -3.35 9.46
C PHE A 112 -13.74 -3.47 10.16
N ILE A 113 -14.05 -4.67 10.67
CA ILE A 113 -15.32 -4.95 11.35
C ILE A 113 -15.11 -4.77 12.85
N SER A 114 -15.71 -3.71 13.37
CA SER A 114 -15.83 -3.45 14.81
C SER A 114 -17.24 -3.81 15.26
N TYR A 115 -17.37 -4.58 16.33
CA TYR A 115 -18.66 -5.09 16.81
C TYR A 115 -18.65 -5.21 18.34
N SER A 116 -19.83 -5.19 18.96
CA SER A 116 -19.97 -5.48 20.39
C SER A 116 -20.12 -6.99 20.60
N ASN A 117 -19.87 -7.50 21.82
CA ASN A 117 -20.11 -8.91 22.13
C ASN A 117 -21.56 -9.38 21.81
N LYS A 118 -22.53 -8.46 21.80
CA LYS A 118 -23.93 -8.77 21.45
C LYS A 118 -24.12 -9.09 19.96
N ASP A 119 -23.23 -8.57 19.11
CA ASP A 119 -23.31 -8.67 17.65
C ASP A 119 -22.33 -9.72 17.09
N LYS A 120 -21.75 -10.56 17.97
CA LYS A 120 -20.65 -11.49 17.61
C LYS A 120 -21.01 -12.43 16.47
N GLU A 121 -22.14 -13.12 16.57
CA GLU A 121 -22.57 -14.07 15.53
C GLU A 121 -22.79 -13.39 14.19
N PHE A 122 -23.37 -12.17 14.20
CA PHE A 122 -23.56 -11.38 13.01
C PHE A 122 -22.23 -10.93 12.39
N ALA A 123 -21.30 -10.44 13.20
CA ALA A 123 -19.98 -10.00 12.76
C ALA A 123 -19.14 -11.14 12.17
N GLU A 124 -19.21 -12.33 12.76
CA GLU A 124 -18.55 -13.54 12.26
C GLU A 124 -19.14 -13.97 10.91
N ARG A 125 -20.47 -13.95 10.76
CA ARG A 125 -21.14 -14.23 9.48
C ARG A 125 -20.80 -13.19 8.41
N LEU A 126 -20.88 -11.90 8.74
CA LEU A 126 -20.52 -10.81 7.83
C LEU A 126 -19.06 -10.91 7.36
N TYR A 127 -18.15 -11.23 8.28
CA TYR A 127 -16.74 -11.46 7.94
C TYR A 127 -16.57 -12.64 6.97
N ALA A 128 -17.26 -13.76 7.22
CA ALA A 128 -17.23 -14.92 6.32
C ALA A 128 -17.75 -14.57 4.92
N ASP A 129 -18.90 -13.88 4.84
CA ASP A 129 -19.52 -13.47 3.58
C ASP A 129 -18.63 -12.51 2.78
N LEU A 130 -18.04 -11.52 3.45
CA LEU A 130 -17.12 -10.56 2.83
C LEU A 130 -15.85 -11.25 2.33
N LYS A 131 -15.28 -12.16 3.11
CA LYS A 131 -14.11 -12.95 2.72
C LYS A 131 -14.41 -13.85 1.52
N GLN A 132 -15.60 -14.48 1.48
CA GLN A 132 -16.03 -15.29 0.34
C GLN A 132 -16.16 -14.46 -0.94
N LYS A 133 -16.58 -13.20 -0.82
CA LYS A 133 -16.65 -12.24 -1.94
C LYS A 133 -15.30 -11.61 -2.28
N GLY A 134 -14.19 -12.05 -1.68
CA GLY A 134 -12.85 -11.54 -1.96
C GLY A 134 -12.54 -10.18 -1.32
N VAL A 135 -13.39 -9.69 -0.42
CA VAL A 135 -13.16 -8.44 0.31
C VAL A 135 -12.13 -8.68 1.40
N ARG A 136 -11.05 -7.88 1.38
CA ARG A 136 -10.01 -7.94 2.39
C ARG A 136 -10.51 -7.28 3.67
N CYS A 137 -10.98 -8.08 4.61
CA CYS A 137 -11.46 -7.61 5.89
C CYS A 137 -10.67 -8.17 7.07
N TRP A 138 -10.63 -7.41 8.16
CA TRP A 138 -10.06 -7.81 9.44
C TRP A 138 -11.10 -7.58 10.53
N PHE A 139 -11.05 -8.36 11.61
CA PHE A 139 -11.98 -8.22 12.73
C PHE A 139 -11.24 -8.22 14.07
N ALA A 140 -11.76 -7.48 15.06
CA ALA A 140 -11.24 -7.49 16.42
C ALA A 140 -11.92 -8.60 17.26
N PRO A 141 -11.23 -9.71 17.61
CA PRO A 141 -11.82 -10.83 18.31
C PRO A 141 -12.25 -10.53 19.76
N HIS A 142 -11.96 -9.33 20.26
CA HIS A 142 -12.28 -8.91 21.63
C HIS A 142 -12.76 -7.46 21.62
N SER A 143 -13.73 -7.16 22.48
CA SER A 143 -14.24 -5.80 22.70
C SER A 143 -13.09 -4.80 22.87
N LEU A 144 -13.01 -3.83 21.96
CA LEU A 144 -12.17 -2.65 22.16
C LEU A 144 -12.70 -1.93 23.41
N LYS A 145 -11.84 -1.67 24.39
CA LYS A 145 -12.25 -0.86 25.56
C LYS A 145 -12.74 0.49 25.04
N ILE A 146 -13.88 0.95 25.56
CA ILE A 146 -14.44 2.27 25.23
C ILE A 146 -13.37 3.33 25.49
N GLY A 147 -13.10 4.18 24.49
CA GLY A 147 -12.08 5.23 24.56
C GLY A 147 -10.65 4.78 24.23
N ALA A 148 -10.42 3.51 23.87
CA ALA A 148 -9.10 3.07 23.43
C ALA A 148 -8.82 3.47 21.97
N ASP A 149 -7.61 3.96 21.71
CA ASP A 149 -7.16 4.28 20.36
C ASP A 149 -7.03 3.01 19.50
N PHE A 150 -7.87 2.92 18.46
CA PHE A 150 -7.91 1.79 17.54
C PHE A 150 -6.59 1.59 16.79
N GLN A 151 -5.86 2.67 16.46
CA GLN A 151 -4.58 2.57 15.76
C GLN A 151 -3.53 1.87 16.63
N THR A 152 -3.50 2.20 17.92
CA THR A 152 -2.61 1.57 18.90
C THR A 152 -2.92 0.08 19.09
N ILE A 153 -4.19 -0.32 19.05
CA ILE A 153 -4.59 -1.73 19.20
C ILE A 153 -4.25 -2.55 17.96
N LEU A 154 -4.34 -1.97 16.76
CA LEU A 154 -3.95 -2.62 15.51
C LEU A 154 -2.42 -2.77 15.37
N LYS A 155 -1.63 -1.79 15.81
CA LYS A 155 -0.15 -1.86 15.80
C LYS A 155 0.42 -2.98 16.68
N LYS A 156 -0.31 -3.46 17.69
CA LYS A 156 0.13 -4.58 18.55
C LYS A 156 0.03 -5.95 17.89
N ARG A 157 -0.50 -6.05 16.67
CA ARG A 157 -0.79 -7.31 15.97
C ARG A 157 -0.09 -7.46 14.62
N SER A 158 0.83 -6.57 14.27
CA SER A 158 1.73 -6.69 13.12
C SER A 158 3.11 -7.16 13.55
#